data_AF-A0A2V4DD92-F1
#
_entry.id   AF-A0A2V4DD92-F1
#
_cell.length_a   1.000
_cell.length_b   1.000
_cell.length_c   1.000
_cell.angle_alpha   90.00
_cell.angle_beta   90.00
_cell.angle_gamma   90.00
#
_symmetry.space_group_name_H-M   'P 1'
#
loop_
_entity.id
_entity.type
_entity.pdbx_description
1 polymer ?
#
loop_
_entity_poly.entity_id
_entity_poly.type
_entity_poly.pdbx_seq_one_letter_code
_entity_poly.pdbx_strand_id
1 'polypeptide(L)'
;MLTLFWLFFMSATFILQLEIPDPVSASSDGQLQLAAEDAFIQQMGVVADDPTSHTNQLGESLSAGDLDGTCNELLQGLPGQVQGNCWVAKNEGDLARYGQGSTPDGRTLSVHKLVGDSGDVWTVSLQVWYVGGGA
;
A
#
# COMPACT_ATOMS: atom_id res chain seq x y z
N MET A 1 27.39 49.52 20.42
CA MET A 1 26.63 48.75 19.41
C MET A 1 26.41 47.28 19.79
N LEU A 2 26.55 46.87 21.06
CA LEU A 2 26.26 45.48 21.48
C LEU A 2 24.80 45.27 21.96
N THR A 3 24.08 46.30 22.38
CA THR A 3 22.79 46.13 23.08
C THR A 3 21.62 45.78 22.16
N LEU A 4 21.54 46.37 20.96
CA LEU A 4 20.47 46.07 19.97
C LEU A 4 20.64 44.70 19.33
N PHE A 5 21.88 44.27 19.07
CA PHE A 5 22.17 42.94 18.55
C PHE A 5 21.69 41.85 19.52
N TRP A 6 21.96 42.01 20.82
CA TRP A 6 21.52 41.06 21.85
C TRP A 6 20.00 41.06 22.04
N LEU A 7 19.33 42.22 21.96
CA LEU A 7 17.87 42.29 22.02
C LEU A 7 17.22 41.62 20.81
N PHE A 8 17.76 41.82 19.61
CA PHE A 8 17.27 41.14 18.41
C PHE A 8 17.46 39.62 18.47
N PHE A 9 18.61 39.16 18.97
CA PHE A 9 18.89 37.72 19.06
C PHE A 9 18.03 37.04 20.12
N MET A 10 17.80 37.70 21.27
CA MET A 10 16.92 37.18 22.33
C MET A 10 15.43 37.23 21.96
N SER A 11 15.00 38.15 21.09
CA SER A 11 13.62 38.17 20.59
C SER A 11 13.41 37.18 19.44
N ALA A 12 14.40 36.99 18.57
CA ALA A 12 14.30 36.08 17.43
C ALA A 12 14.22 34.60 17.87
N THR A 13 14.93 34.20 18.93
CA THR A 13 14.80 32.83 19.48
C THR A 13 13.42 32.53 20.04
N PHE A 14 12.67 33.56 20.48
CA PHE A 14 11.30 33.38 20.97
C PHE A 14 10.26 33.25 19.84
N ILE A 15 10.56 33.77 18.65
CA ILE A 15 9.63 33.79 17.50
C ILE A 15 9.74 32.51 16.65
N LEU A 16 10.84 31.78 16.73
CA LEU A 16 11.02 30.52 15.99
C LEU A 16 10.27 29.37 16.68
N GLN A 17 8.94 29.38 16.56
CA GLN A 17 8.15 28.18 16.76
C GLN A 17 8.36 27.27 15.56
N LEU A 18 9.23 26.27 15.73
CA LEU A 18 9.40 25.20 14.78
C LEU A 18 8.20 24.28 14.95
N GLU A 19 7.15 24.47 14.13
CA GLU A 19 6.09 23.48 13.97
C GLU A 19 6.73 22.23 13.36
N ILE A 20 7.14 21.31 14.23
CA ILE A 20 7.45 19.94 13.82
C ILE A 20 6.07 19.29 13.72
N PRO A 21 5.55 19.02 12.52
CA PRO A 21 4.31 18.26 12.39
C PRO A 21 4.48 16.97 13.17
N ASP A 22 3.50 16.66 14.03
CA ASP A 22 3.57 15.49 14.89
C ASP A 22 3.97 14.27 14.05
N PRO A 23 4.98 13.49 14.50
CA PRO A 23 5.37 12.30 13.78
C PRO A 23 4.15 11.39 13.70
N VAL A 24 3.78 11.07 12.46
CA VAL A 24 2.77 10.06 12.16
C VAL A 24 3.00 8.82 13.02
N SER A 25 1.94 8.33 13.67
CA SER A 25 2.10 7.19 14.57
C SER A 25 2.50 5.96 13.76
N ALA A 26 3.62 5.31 14.12
CA ALA A 26 4.05 4.05 13.51
C ALA A 26 2.96 2.96 13.60
N SER A 27 2.06 3.08 14.58
CA SER A 27 0.89 2.24 14.75
C SER A 27 -0.10 2.34 13.58
N SER A 28 -0.34 3.55 13.05
CA SER A 28 -1.29 3.77 11.95
C SER A 28 -0.81 3.15 10.65
N ASP A 29 0.48 3.25 10.35
CA ASP A 29 1.07 2.66 9.14
C ASP A 29 1.20 1.14 9.27
N GLY A 30 1.50 0.64 10.47
CA GLY A 30 1.47 -0.80 10.76
C GLY A 30 0.10 -1.42 10.53
N GLN A 31 -0.99 -0.72 10.89
CA GLN A 31 -2.35 -1.20 10.61
C GLN A 31 -2.67 -1.26 9.11
N LEU A 32 -2.22 -0.27 8.32
CA LEU A 32 -2.38 -0.30 6.85
C LEU A 32 -1.59 -1.44 6.22
N GLN A 33 -0.35 -1.65 6.68
CA GLN A 33 0.47 -2.76 6.21
C GLN A 33 -0.19 -4.10 6.53
N LEU A 34 -0.67 -4.29 7.76
CA LEU A 34 -1.37 -5.50 8.15
C LEU A 34 -2.64 -5.73 7.34
N ALA A 35 -3.42 -4.69 7.05
CA ALA A 35 -4.61 -4.79 6.22
C ALA A 35 -4.28 -5.28 4.80
N ALA A 36 -3.21 -4.77 4.19
CA ALA A 36 -2.77 -5.21 2.88
C ALA A 36 -2.19 -6.64 2.91
N GLU A 37 -1.41 -6.98 3.95
CA GLU A 37 -0.86 -8.33 4.12
C GLU A 37 -1.96 -9.38 4.37
N ASP A 38 -2.99 -9.05 5.13
CA ASP A 38 -4.13 -9.94 5.39
C ASP A 38 -4.91 -10.23 4.09
N ALA A 39 -5.16 -9.21 3.26
CA ALA A 39 -5.78 -9.41 1.94
C ALA A 39 -4.96 -10.38 1.05
N PHE A 40 -3.62 -10.26 1.07
CA PHE A 40 -2.76 -11.22 0.39
C PHE A 40 -2.84 -12.63 0.98
N ILE A 41 -2.80 -12.76 2.31
CA ILE A 41 -2.87 -14.05 2.99
C ILE A 41 -4.21 -14.73 2.72
N GLN A 42 -5.30 -13.98 2.71
CA GLN A 42 -6.62 -14.48 2.40
C GLN A 42 -6.66 -15.10 0.99
N GLN A 43 -6.14 -14.41 -0.02
CA GLN A 43 -6.14 -14.90 -1.40
C GLN A 43 -5.15 -16.04 -1.64
N MET A 44 -3.94 -15.95 -1.09
CA MET A 44 -2.94 -17.02 -1.20
C MET A 44 -3.32 -18.27 -0.40
N GLY A 45 -4.21 -18.14 0.59
CA GLY A 45 -4.74 -19.26 1.38
C GLY A 45 -5.82 -20.07 0.66
N VAL A 46 -6.38 -19.57 -0.44
CA VAL A 46 -7.34 -20.32 -1.25
C VAL A 46 -6.60 -21.30 -2.15
N VAL A 47 -7.06 -22.56 -2.12
CA VAL A 47 -6.50 -23.64 -2.94
C VAL A 47 -6.84 -23.37 -4.41
N ALA A 48 -5.89 -23.63 -5.31
CA ALA A 48 -6.12 -23.54 -6.76
C ALA A 48 -7.18 -24.55 -7.23
N ASP A 49 -7.90 -24.22 -8.30
CA ASP A 49 -8.84 -25.11 -8.95
C ASP A 49 -8.10 -26.28 -9.64
N ASP A 50 -6.92 -26.02 -10.23
CA ASP A 50 -5.95 -27.05 -10.61
C ASP A 50 -4.71 -27.05 -9.68
N PRO A 51 -4.74 -27.85 -8.59
CA PRO A 51 -3.63 -27.93 -7.64
C PRO A 51 -2.42 -28.72 -8.17
N THR A 52 -2.49 -29.27 -9.39
CA THR A 52 -1.36 -30.02 -9.99
C THR A 52 -0.43 -29.13 -10.78
N SER A 53 -0.94 -28.03 -11.34
CA SER A 53 -0.16 -27.02 -12.07
C SER A 53 0.09 -25.76 -11.26
N HIS A 54 -0.81 -25.40 -10.34
CA HIS A 54 -0.77 -24.12 -9.62
C HIS A 54 -0.64 -24.30 -8.10
N THR A 55 0.00 -23.32 -7.45
CA THR A 55 0.24 -23.38 -5.99
C THR A 55 -0.97 -22.91 -5.18
N ASN A 56 -1.64 -21.84 -5.64
CA ASN A 56 -2.80 -21.23 -5.01
C ASN A 56 -3.68 -20.56 -6.07
N GLN A 57 -4.91 -20.21 -5.68
CA GLN A 57 -5.87 -19.57 -6.59
C GLN A 57 -5.32 -18.25 -7.16
N LEU A 58 -4.60 -17.47 -6.36
CA LEU A 58 -3.97 -16.22 -6.80
C LEU A 58 -2.96 -16.44 -7.94
N GLY A 59 -2.11 -17.46 -7.84
CA GLY A 59 -1.14 -17.79 -8.88
C GLY A 59 -1.81 -18.27 -10.16
N GLU A 60 -2.86 -19.08 -10.01
CA GLU A 60 -3.67 -19.57 -11.13
C GLU A 60 -4.38 -18.42 -11.87
N SER A 61 -5.04 -17.51 -11.15
CA SER A 61 -5.77 -16.38 -11.75
C SER A 61 -4.83 -15.40 -12.46
N LEU A 62 -3.64 -15.18 -11.91
CA LEU A 62 -2.57 -14.40 -12.55
C LEU A 62 -2.06 -15.09 -13.82
N SER A 63 -1.80 -16.39 -13.76
CA SER A 63 -1.36 -17.21 -14.91
C SER A 63 -2.43 -17.31 -16.00
N ALA A 64 -3.72 -17.30 -15.65
CA ALA A 64 -4.84 -17.23 -16.58
C ALA A 64 -4.97 -15.86 -17.27
N GLY A 65 -4.31 -14.83 -16.76
CA GLY A 65 -4.32 -13.47 -17.30
C GLY A 65 -5.52 -12.63 -16.87
N ASP A 66 -6.33 -13.09 -15.91
CA ASP A 66 -7.44 -12.32 -15.36
C ASP A 66 -6.94 -11.35 -14.27
N LEU A 67 -6.13 -10.38 -14.70
CA LEU A 67 -5.48 -9.42 -13.79
C LEU A 67 -6.50 -8.49 -13.12
N ASP A 68 -7.54 -8.07 -13.84
CA ASP A 68 -8.61 -7.22 -13.30
C ASP A 68 -9.46 -7.98 -12.27
N GLY A 69 -9.86 -9.22 -12.55
CA GLY A 69 -10.59 -10.07 -11.59
C GLY A 69 -9.78 -10.31 -10.33
N THR A 70 -8.54 -10.76 -10.51
CA THR A 70 -7.59 -11.02 -9.40
C THR A 70 -7.40 -9.78 -8.52
N CYS A 71 -7.16 -8.61 -9.13
CA CYS A 71 -6.99 -7.39 -8.38
C CYS A 71 -8.26 -6.95 -7.67
N ASN A 72 -9.44 -7.16 -8.24
CA ASN A 72 -10.71 -6.87 -7.58
C ASN A 72 -10.90 -7.76 -6.34
N GLU A 73 -10.55 -9.04 -6.42
CA GLU A 73 -10.61 -9.98 -5.31
C GLU A 73 -9.65 -9.60 -4.17
N LEU A 74 -8.43 -9.17 -4.49
CA LEU A 74 -7.49 -8.62 -3.52
C LEU A 74 -8.03 -7.34 -2.87
N LEU A 75 -8.61 -6.43 -3.64
CA LEU A 75 -9.17 -5.18 -3.13
C LEU A 75 -10.42 -5.42 -2.26
N GLN A 76 -11.21 -6.46 -2.55
CA GLN A 76 -12.35 -6.86 -1.72
C GLN A 76 -11.94 -7.49 -0.38
N GLY A 77 -10.72 -8.02 -0.28
CA GLY A 77 -10.14 -8.50 0.98
C GLY A 77 -9.75 -7.37 1.95
N LEU A 78 -9.72 -6.12 1.50
CA LEU A 78 -9.39 -4.98 2.36
C LEU A 78 -10.55 -4.67 3.35
N PRO A 79 -10.24 -4.26 4.59
CA PRO A 79 -11.26 -3.86 5.54
C PRO A 79 -11.97 -2.59 5.07
N GLY A 80 -13.25 -2.41 5.40
CA GLY A 80 -14.08 -1.33 4.86
C GLY A 80 -13.64 0.11 5.18
N GLN A 81 -12.68 0.31 6.10
CA GLN A 81 -12.06 1.62 6.38
C GLN A 81 -10.83 1.91 5.53
N VAL A 82 -10.38 0.94 4.71
CA VAL A 82 -9.20 1.02 3.86
C VAL A 82 -9.60 0.88 2.40
N GLN A 83 -9.08 1.76 1.56
CA GLN A 83 -9.18 1.67 0.11
C GLN A 83 -7.81 1.40 -0.47
N GLY A 84 -7.78 0.89 -1.70
CA GLY A 84 -6.52 0.61 -2.35
C GLY A 84 -6.58 0.57 -3.87
N ASN A 85 -5.38 0.47 -4.44
CA ASN A 85 -5.09 0.19 -5.83
C ASN A 85 -4.20 -1.03 -5.92
N CYS A 86 -4.52 -1.90 -6.87
CA CYS A 86 -3.73 -3.08 -7.18
C CYS A 86 -2.90 -2.84 -8.43
N TRP A 87 -1.62 -3.21 -8.34
CA TRP A 87 -0.65 -3.05 -9.40
C TRP A 87 0.04 -4.38 -9.64
N VAL A 88 0.14 -4.80 -10.89
CA VAL A 88 0.71 -6.11 -11.25
C VAL A 88 1.75 -5.95 -12.34
N ALA A 89 2.86 -6.67 -12.20
CA ALA A 89 3.87 -6.86 -13.22
C ALA A 89 4.17 -8.34 -13.38
N LYS A 90 4.39 -8.78 -14.62
CA LYS A 90 4.82 -10.15 -14.94
C LYS A 90 6.32 -10.17 -15.21
N ASN A 91 7.07 -10.99 -14.49
CA ASN A 91 8.53 -11.11 -14.59
C ASN A 91 9.22 -9.73 -14.50
N GLU A 92 9.92 -9.32 -15.55
CA GLU A 92 10.62 -8.04 -15.68
C GLU A 92 9.76 -6.95 -16.36
N GLY A 93 8.46 -7.20 -16.54
CA GLY A 93 7.53 -6.29 -17.19
C GLY A 93 7.20 -5.04 -16.38
N ASP A 94 6.58 -4.08 -17.04
CA ASP A 94 6.16 -2.83 -16.41
C ASP A 94 4.99 -3.06 -15.44
N LEU A 95 5.05 -2.37 -14.30
CA LEU A 95 4.00 -2.40 -13.30
C LEU A 95 2.81 -1.55 -13.75
N ALA A 96 1.66 -2.20 -13.96
CA ALA A 96 0.43 -1.55 -14.40
C ALA A 96 -0.70 -1.73 -13.36
N ARG A 97 -1.63 -0.77 -13.33
CA ARG A 97 -2.79 -0.78 -12.42
C ARG A 97 -3.93 -1.60 -13.04
N TYR A 98 -4.53 -2.46 -12.23
CA TYR A 98 -5.68 -3.27 -12.60
C TYR A 98 -6.80 -3.20 -11.55
N GLY A 99 -8.02 -3.50 -11.95
CA GLY A 99 -9.21 -3.52 -11.11
C GLY A 99 -9.91 -2.17 -10.91
N GLN A 100 -10.97 -2.19 -10.10
CA GLN A 100 -11.87 -1.07 -9.77
C GLN A 100 -11.30 -0.09 -8.75
N GLY A 101 -9.98 0.00 -8.63
CA GLY A 101 -9.31 0.80 -7.60
C GLY A 101 -9.78 2.26 -7.55
N SER A 102 -9.39 2.97 -6.50
CA SER A 102 -9.82 4.36 -6.25
C SER A 102 -8.67 5.38 -6.36
N THR A 103 -9.00 6.66 -6.31
CA THR A 103 -8.01 7.74 -6.24
C THR A 103 -7.59 7.92 -4.79
N PRO A 104 -6.29 8.02 -4.49
CA PRO A 104 -5.84 8.31 -3.14
C PRO A 104 -6.32 9.68 -2.66
N ASP A 105 -7.04 9.71 -1.53
CA ASP A 105 -7.49 10.93 -0.88
C ASP A 105 -6.47 11.47 0.15
N GLY A 106 -5.28 10.88 0.21
CA GLY A 106 -4.25 11.26 1.17
C GLY A 106 -3.00 10.38 1.08
N ARG A 107 -2.39 10.12 2.24
CA ARG A 107 -1.17 9.32 2.33
C ARG A 107 -1.45 7.86 2.02
N THR A 108 -0.65 7.28 1.13
CA THR A 108 -0.71 5.86 0.77
C THR A 108 0.48 5.09 1.29
N LEU A 109 0.27 3.81 1.58
CA LEU A 109 1.31 2.83 1.88
C LEU A 109 1.24 1.72 0.82
N SER A 110 2.39 1.29 0.31
CA SER A 110 2.46 0.22 -0.70
C SER A 110 3.08 -1.03 -0.10
N VAL A 111 2.40 -2.17 -0.25
CA VAL A 111 2.90 -3.50 0.11
C VAL A 111 3.10 -4.30 -1.16
N HIS A 112 4.26 -4.95 -1.27
CA HIS A 112 4.64 -5.73 -2.44
C HIS A 112 4.75 -7.22 -2.07
N LYS A 113 4.20 -8.08 -2.92
CA LYS A 113 4.33 -9.53 -2.83
C LYS A 113 4.77 -10.11 -4.17
N LEU A 114 5.70 -11.06 -4.08
CA LEU A 114 6.11 -11.89 -5.20
C LEU A 114 5.31 -13.19 -5.15
N VAL A 115 4.64 -13.52 -6.25
CA VAL A 115 3.89 -14.76 -6.43
C VAL A 115 4.55 -15.53 -7.57
N GLY A 116 5.18 -16.65 -7.26
CA GLY A 116 5.76 -17.54 -8.27
C GLY A 116 4.75 -18.61 -8.66
N ASP A 117 4.46 -18.75 -9.95
CA ASP A 117 3.57 -19.79 -10.47
C ASP A 117 4.02 -20.26 -11.85
N SER A 118 4.04 -21.58 -12.08
CA SER A 118 4.33 -22.19 -13.40
C SER A 118 5.61 -21.71 -14.11
N GLY A 119 6.58 -21.20 -13.35
CA GLY A 119 7.85 -20.67 -13.88
C GLY A 119 7.86 -19.17 -14.19
N ASP A 120 6.72 -18.49 -14.07
CA ASP A 120 6.60 -17.04 -14.08
C ASP A 120 6.62 -16.49 -12.65
N VAL A 121 7.14 -15.27 -12.48
CA VAL A 121 7.13 -14.54 -11.21
C VAL A 121 6.32 -13.27 -11.38
N TRP A 122 5.28 -13.13 -10.57
CA TRP A 122 4.40 -11.98 -10.57
C TRP A 122 4.74 -11.06 -9.41
N THR A 123 4.92 -9.78 -9.69
CA THR A 123 5.02 -8.74 -8.66
C THR A 123 3.66 -8.10 -8.50
N VAL A 124 2.99 -8.38 -7.39
CA VAL A 124 1.70 -7.78 -7.04
C VAL A 124 1.91 -6.76 -5.94
N SER A 125 1.46 -5.54 -6.17
CA SER A 125 1.61 -4.42 -5.24
C SER A 125 0.24 -3.86 -4.88
N LEU A 126 -0.07 -3.80 -3.59
CA LEU A 126 -1.25 -3.15 -3.06
C LEU A 126 -0.85 -1.81 -2.46
N GLN A 127 -1.30 -0.73 -3.09
CA GLN A 127 -1.23 0.61 -2.54
C GLN A 127 -2.52 0.86 -1.76
N VAL A 128 -2.42 1.11 -0.45
CA VAL A 128 -3.57 1.25 0.46
C VAL A 128 -3.55 2.57 1.22
N TRP A 129 -4.72 3.07 1.59
CA TRP A 129 -4.92 4.28 2.40
C TRP A 129 -6.24 4.23 3.16
N TYR A 130 -6.37 5.06 4.20
CA TYR A 130 -7.62 5.16 4.96
C TYR A 130 -8.68 5.97 4.22
N VAL A 131 -9.92 5.53 4.34
CA VAL A 131 -11.11 6.26 3.87
C VAL A 131 -11.59 7.19 4.99
N GLY A 132 -11.79 8.47 4.68
CA GLY A 132 -12.47 9.41 5.60
C GLY A 132 -11.61 10.02 6.72
N GLY A 133 -10.28 10.01 6.60
CA GLY A 133 -9.37 10.65 7.56
C GLY A 133 -8.95 12.09 7.21
N GLY A 134 -9.65 12.74 6.27
CA GLY A 134 -9.37 14.11 5.87
C GLY A 134 -9.90 15.14 6.87
N ALA A 135 -9.18 15.33 7.97
CA ALA A 135 -9.12 16.55 8.77
C ALA A 135 -7.97 16.46 9.78
#